data_AF-A0A365TZ52-F1
#
_entry.id   AF-A0A365TZ52-F1
#
_cell.length_a   1.000
_cell.length_b   1.000
_cell.length_c   1.000
_cell.angle_alpha   90.00
_cell.angle_beta   90.00
_cell.angle_gamma   90.00
#
_symmetry.space_group_name_H-M   'P 1'
#
loop_
_entity.id
_entity.type
_entity.pdbx_description
1 polymer ?
#
loop_
_entity_poly.entity_id
_entity_poly.type
_entity_poly.pdbx_seq_one_letter_code
_entity_poly.pdbx_strand_id
1 'polypeptide(L)'
;MHVMAVARKLAAMSLLLLAVVVALPGAGRAQDRMELHLVLTLDVSASVNDEEFDLQRTGTARAFRDPAVASAVARAPGGIAVAIVQWSSVTRQALGLDWVRLRSPSGTAAYADTVADMPRRIPGGGTMIHSGLEFAARMLETAPGTARRQVIDLSGNGEADDLDLLREMRDRLVRQGLVINALAIEELKYRDLTSYFHAHVIGGNGAFVITAEDFEDVAIAMRIKLLREIAGPRFSGAAPGGARMSGPLDDPDQEQQDHRADGSVYDGPDEAPSYAEAQPWQYEARNKGSDNAEGHVSQKPEPDALDDQAGKPASHGADNQHDQNALDTHQRPLQ
;
A
#
# COMPACT_ATOMS: atom_id res chain seq x y z
N MET A 1 -49.57 14.76 -59.65
CA MET A 1 -49.52 13.72 -58.60
C MET A 1 -48.11 13.41 -58.06
N HIS A 2 -47.02 13.57 -58.83
CA HIS A 2 -45.66 13.26 -58.35
C HIS A 2 -45.07 14.26 -57.33
N VAL A 3 -45.39 15.55 -57.43
CA VAL A 3 -44.79 16.60 -56.57
C VAL A 3 -45.24 16.50 -55.09
N MET A 4 -46.50 16.11 -54.84
CA MET A 4 -47.01 15.95 -53.46
C MET A 4 -46.44 14.71 -52.74
N ALA A 5 -45.97 13.70 -53.50
CA ALA A 5 -45.36 12.51 -52.93
C ALA A 5 -43.93 12.78 -52.42
N VAL A 6 -43.21 13.69 -53.07
CA VAL A 6 -41.84 14.09 -52.67
C VAL A 6 -41.87 14.99 -51.43
N ALA A 7 -42.83 15.92 -51.35
CA ALA A 7 -42.99 16.80 -50.18
C ALA A 7 -43.35 16.03 -48.89
N ARG A 8 -44.19 14.99 -49.00
CA ARG A 8 -44.51 14.11 -47.86
C ARG A 8 -43.32 13.28 -47.39
N LYS A 9 -42.46 12.84 -48.30
CA LYS A 9 -41.22 12.11 -47.96
C LYS A 9 -40.20 13.00 -47.25
N LEU A 10 -40.06 14.26 -47.67
CA LEU A 10 -39.15 15.22 -47.04
C LEU A 10 -39.62 15.67 -45.63
N ALA A 11 -40.92 15.85 -45.43
CA ALA A 11 -41.50 16.16 -44.11
C ALA A 11 -41.37 14.98 -43.14
N ALA A 12 -41.59 13.75 -43.60
CA ALA A 12 -41.39 12.54 -42.79
C ALA A 12 -39.92 12.31 -42.42
N MET A 13 -38.98 12.63 -43.33
CA MET A 13 -37.54 12.51 -43.08
C MET A 13 -37.02 13.59 -42.11
N SER A 14 -37.63 14.78 -42.11
CA SER A 14 -37.32 15.87 -41.18
C SER A 14 -37.85 15.59 -39.76
N LEU A 15 -39.03 14.96 -39.63
CA LEU A 15 -39.54 14.51 -38.33
C LEU A 15 -38.73 13.34 -37.75
N LEU A 16 -38.22 12.45 -38.62
CA LEU A 16 -37.37 11.34 -38.20
C LEU A 16 -35.99 11.83 -37.71
N LEU A 17 -35.42 12.85 -38.36
CA LEU A 17 -34.16 13.47 -37.89
C LEU A 17 -34.35 14.22 -36.56
N LEU A 18 -35.48 14.89 -36.35
CA LEU A 18 -35.76 15.60 -35.10
C LEU A 18 -36.05 14.64 -33.93
N ALA A 19 -36.66 13.47 -34.21
CA ALA A 19 -36.89 12.43 -33.21
C ALA A 19 -35.60 11.70 -32.78
N VAL A 20 -34.60 11.59 -33.66
CA VAL A 20 -33.30 10.99 -33.33
C VAL A 20 -32.43 11.93 -32.47
N VAL A 21 -32.58 13.25 -32.61
CA VAL A 21 -31.83 14.23 -31.80
C VAL A 21 -32.37 14.35 -30.36
N VAL A 22 -33.66 14.07 -30.13
CA VAL A 22 -34.29 14.12 -28.80
C VAL A 22 -34.19 12.79 -28.03
N ALA A 23 -33.82 11.70 -28.71
CA ALA A 23 -33.72 10.36 -28.13
C ALA A 23 -32.26 9.87 -27.95
N LEU A 24 -31.31 10.77 -27.74
CA LEU A 24 -30.09 10.43 -26.99
C LEU A 24 -30.45 10.61 -25.53
N PRO A 25 -30.85 9.55 -24.79
CA PRO A 25 -30.70 9.61 -23.35
C PRO A 25 -29.23 9.95 -23.15
N GLY A 26 -28.95 11.12 -22.59
CA GLY A 26 -27.72 11.32 -21.87
C GLY A 26 -27.71 10.21 -20.84
N ALA A 27 -27.11 9.07 -21.19
CA ALA A 27 -26.55 8.17 -20.22
C ALA A 27 -25.54 9.04 -19.50
N GLY A 28 -26.03 9.75 -18.47
CA GLY A 28 -25.19 10.35 -17.47
C GLY A 28 -24.29 9.21 -17.06
N ARG A 29 -23.01 9.33 -17.42
CA ARG A 29 -21.97 8.42 -16.95
C ARG A 29 -22.11 8.47 -15.44
N ALA A 30 -22.85 7.52 -14.88
CA ALA A 30 -22.96 7.36 -13.45
C ALA A 30 -21.52 7.34 -12.95
N GLN A 31 -21.21 8.34 -12.14
CA GLN A 31 -19.87 8.85 -11.94
C GLN A 31 -18.87 7.72 -11.64
N ASP A 32 -17.92 7.51 -12.55
CA ASP A 32 -16.73 6.67 -12.31
C ASP A 32 -15.74 7.34 -11.33
N ARG A 33 -16.25 8.30 -10.54
CA ARG A 33 -15.51 9.04 -9.54
C ARG A 33 -15.64 8.31 -8.21
N MET A 34 -14.54 7.71 -7.80
CA MET A 34 -14.38 7.05 -6.51
C MET A 34 -14.07 8.08 -5.43
N GLU A 35 -14.21 7.68 -4.18
CA GLU A 35 -13.86 8.51 -3.03
C GLU A 35 -12.34 8.67 -2.95
N LEU A 36 -11.62 7.57 -3.17
CA LEU A 36 -10.19 7.48 -2.88
C LEU A 36 -9.48 6.56 -3.88
N HIS A 37 -8.36 7.05 -4.42
CA HIS A 37 -7.27 6.20 -4.90
C HIS A 37 -6.19 6.18 -3.83
N LEU A 38 -5.83 4.99 -3.36
CA LEU A 38 -4.88 4.76 -2.28
C LEU A 38 -3.75 3.85 -2.76
N VAL A 39 -2.51 4.32 -2.69
CA VAL A 39 -1.34 3.45 -2.84
C VAL A 39 -0.76 3.22 -1.46
N LEU A 40 -0.85 2.00 -0.94
CA LEU A 40 -0.11 1.58 0.25
C LEU A 40 1.32 1.27 -0.18
N THR A 41 2.32 1.88 0.45
CA THR A 41 3.73 1.66 0.13
C THR A 41 4.43 1.07 1.34
N LEU A 42 4.87 -0.19 1.24
CA LEU A 42 5.50 -0.93 2.33
C LEU A 42 7.02 -0.93 2.21
N ASP A 43 7.69 -0.53 3.28
CA ASP A 43 9.14 -0.59 3.42
C ASP A 43 9.61 -2.06 3.47
N VAL A 44 10.59 -2.37 2.62
CA VAL A 44 11.30 -3.65 2.55
C VAL A 44 12.81 -3.44 2.47
N SER A 45 13.29 -2.32 3.03
CA SER A 45 14.70 -2.00 3.23
C SER A 45 15.40 -3.03 4.14
N ALA A 46 16.72 -2.90 4.28
CA ALA A 46 17.55 -3.85 5.01
C ALA A 46 17.25 -3.90 6.52
N SER A 47 16.61 -2.86 7.07
CA SER A 47 16.10 -2.85 8.44
C SER A 47 14.79 -3.61 8.62
N VAL A 48 14.23 -4.18 7.55
CA VAL A 48 13.00 -4.98 7.59
C VAL A 48 13.34 -6.42 7.19
N ASN A 49 13.37 -7.32 8.16
CA ASN A 49 13.57 -8.76 7.92
C ASN A 49 12.28 -9.43 7.41
N ASP A 50 12.34 -10.74 7.11
CA ASP A 50 11.19 -11.45 6.53
C ASP A 50 10.02 -11.66 7.50
N GLU A 51 10.30 -11.81 8.81
CA GLU A 51 9.27 -11.91 9.84
C GLU A 51 8.56 -10.56 10.02
N GLU A 52 9.32 -9.46 10.05
CA GLU A 52 8.79 -8.10 10.13
C GLU A 52 7.96 -7.73 8.90
N PHE A 53 8.42 -8.10 7.70
CA PHE A 53 7.61 -7.97 6.49
C PHE A 53 6.32 -8.79 6.58
N ASP A 54 6.38 -10.01 7.12
CA ASP A 54 5.18 -10.83 7.32
C ASP A 54 4.20 -10.20 8.31
N LEU A 55 4.69 -9.60 9.40
CA LEU A 55 3.87 -8.84 10.34
C LEU A 55 3.23 -7.62 9.67
N GLN A 56 3.97 -6.86 8.84
CA GLN A 56 3.39 -5.77 8.06
C GLN A 56 2.29 -6.26 7.10
N ARG A 57 2.57 -7.32 6.35
CA ARG A 57 1.66 -7.92 5.36
C ARG A 57 0.39 -8.44 6.03
N THR A 58 0.54 -9.29 7.03
CA THR A 58 -0.59 -9.93 7.72
C THR A 58 -1.34 -8.92 8.60
N GLY A 59 -0.66 -7.93 9.18
CA GLY A 59 -1.27 -6.79 9.87
C GLY A 59 -2.13 -5.95 8.92
N THR A 60 -1.64 -5.68 7.71
CA THR A 60 -2.42 -4.99 6.67
C THR A 60 -3.65 -5.79 6.25
N ALA A 61 -3.50 -7.11 6.03
CA ALA A 61 -4.62 -7.99 5.75
C ALA A 61 -5.67 -8.00 6.88
N ARG A 62 -5.23 -8.09 8.14
CA ARG A 62 -6.11 -8.02 9.32
C ARG A 62 -6.85 -6.68 9.39
N ALA A 63 -6.18 -5.57 9.08
CA ALA A 63 -6.80 -4.26 9.04
C ALA A 63 -7.90 -4.16 7.97
N PHE A 64 -7.71 -4.70 6.76
CA PHE A 64 -8.77 -4.77 5.75
C PHE A 64 -9.93 -5.69 6.15
N ARG A 65 -9.65 -6.77 6.89
CA ARG A 65 -10.68 -7.70 7.39
C ARG A 65 -11.51 -7.11 8.54
N ASP A 66 -11.06 -6.02 9.16
CA ASP A 66 -11.80 -5.37 10.24
C ASP A 66 -13.19 -4.89 9.76
N PRO A 67 -14.28 -5.22 10.49
CA PRO A 67 -15.64 -4.84 10.10
C PRO A 67 -15.85 -3.33 9.95
N ALA A 68 -15.15 -2.50 10.73
CA ALA A 68 -15.26 -1.05 10.63
C ALA A 68 -14.60 -0.52 9.33
N VAL A 69 -13.45 -1.09 8.94
CA VAL A 69 -12.79 -0.77 7.67
C VAL A 69 -13.65 -1.21 6.49
N ALA A 70 -14.11 -2.46 6.49
CA ALA A 70 -15.01 -2.99 5.46
C ALA A 70 -16.31 -2.15 5.34
N SER A 71 -16.86 -1.69 6.47
CA SER A 71 -18.02 -0.81 6.48
C SER A 71 -17.69 0.61 5.98
N ALA A 72 -16.50 1.13 6.26
CA ALA A 72 -16.06 2.42 5.75
C ALA A 72 -15.90 2.39 4.22
N VAL A 73 -15.28 1.32 3.68
CA VAL A 73 -15.19 1.08 2.23
C VAL A 73 -16.57 1.06 1.59
N ALA A 74 -17.53 0.33 2.18
CA ALA A 74 -18.88 0.21 1.65
C ALA A 74 -19.67 1.54 1.64
N ARG A 75 -19.36 2.45 2.57
CA ARG A 75 -19.98 3.78 2.65
C ARG A 75 -19.26 4.85 1.82
N ALA A 76 -18.06 4.57 1.33
CA ALA A 76 -17.28 5.51 0.53
C ALA A 76 -17.98 5.76 -0.82
N PRO A 77 -18.31 7.02 -1.19
CA PRO A 77 -18.95 7.31 -2.47
C PRO A 77 -18.16 6.76 -3.67
N GLY A 78 -18.78 5.89 -4.48
CA GLY A 78 -18.11 5.24 -5.61
C GLY A 78 -17.09 4.16 -5.25
N GLY A 79 -16.84 3.92 -3.95
CA GLY A 79 -15.83 3.02 -3.42
C GLY A 79 -14.44 3.62 -3.36
N ILE A 80 -13.44 2.76 -3.16
CA ILE A 80 -12.02 3.11 -3.21
C ILE A 80 -11.30 2.22 -4.23
N ALA A 81 -10.18 2.68 -4.77
CA ALA A 81 -9.21 1.84 -5.47
C ALA A 81 -7.93 1.75 -4.64
N VAL A 82 -7.39 0.55 -4.47
CA VAL A 82 -6.18 0.31 -3.67
C VAL A 82 -5.15 -0.47 -4.48
N ALA A 83 -3.89 -0.06 -4.41
CA ALA A 83 -2.73 -0.82 -4.87
C ALA A 83 -1.68 -0.90 -3.75
N ILE A 84 -0.81 -1.90 -3.81
CA ILE A 84 0.31 -2.05 -2.87
C ILE A 84 1.64 -2.04 -3.62
N VAL A 85 2.55 -1.18 -3.17
CA VAL A 85 3.92 -1.08 -3.66
C VAL A 85 4.88 -1.49 -2.55
N GLN A 86 5.96 -2.15 -2.91
CA GLN A 86 7.10 -2.42 -2.02
C GLN A 86 8.29 -1.58 -2.47
N TRP A 87 9.02 -0.99 -1.53
CA TRP A 87 10.14 -0.09 -1.84
C TRP A 87 11.32 -0.25 -0.88
N SER A 88 12.53 0.00 -1.39
CA SER A 88 13.73 0.19 -0.58
C SER A 88 14.64 1.26 -1.20
N SER A 89 15.61 0.87 -2.03
CA SER A 89 16.62 1.73 -2.66
C SER A 89 16.13 2.37 -3.96
N VAL A 90 16.90 3.31 -4.54
CA VAL A 90 16.54 4.06 -5.76
C VAL A 90 15.96 3.21 -6.90
N THR A 91 16.59 2.08 -7.21
CA THR A 91 16.18 1.19 -8.31
C THR A 91 15.37 -0.03 -7.85
N ARG A 92 14.92 -0.05 -6.60
CA ARG A 92 14.26 -1.19 -5.96
C ARG A 92 12.87 -0.79 -5.51
N GLN A 93 11.95 -0.75 -6.47
CA GLN A 93 10.52 -0.71 -6.23
C GLN A 93 9.84 -1.80 -7.03
N ALA A 94 8.78 -2.37 -6.48
CA ALA A 94 8.03 -3.42 -7.12
C ALA A 94 6.54 -3.27 -6.80
N LEU A 95 5.71 -3.64 -7.78
CA LEU A 95 4.29 -3.82 -7.56
C LEU A 95 4.10 -5.05 -6.67
N GLY A 96 3.55 -4.84 -5.48
CA GLY A 96 3.10 -5.91 -4.59
C GLY A 96 1.79 -6.48 -5.10
N LEU A 97 0.77 -5.60 -5.20
CA LEU A 97 -0.54 -5.89 -5.76
C LEU A 97 -1.02 -4.74 -6.65
N ASP A 98 -1.55 -5.07 -7.82
CA ASP A 98 -2.15 -4.10 -8.74
C ASP A 98 -3.49 -3.55 -8.20
N TRP A 99 -4.03 -2.55 -8.89
CA TRP A 99 -5.25 -1.85 -8.54
C TRP A 99 -6.46 -2.79 -8.39
N VAL A 100 -7.07 -2.75 -7.21
CA VAL A 100 -8.35 -3.40 -6.94
C VAL A 100 -9.38 -2.34 -6.51
N ARG A 101 -10.56 -2.38 -7.11
CA ARG A 101 -11.70 -1.55 -6.71
C ARG A 101 -12.47 -2.23 -5.58
N LEU A 102 -12.61 -1.55 -4.44
CA LEU A 102 -13.33 -2.04 -3.26
C LEU A 102 -14.59 -1.20 -3.04
N ARG A 103 -15.75 -1.88 -3.00
CA ARG A 103 -17.08 -1.26 -2.85
C ARG A 103 -17.99 -1.98 -1.85
N SER A 104 -17.57 -3.12 -1.32
CA SER A 104 -18.39 -3.95 -0.45
C SER A 104 -17.56 -4.62 0.63
N PRO A 105 -18.20 -5.05 1.74
CA PRO A 105 -17.51 -5.79 2.79
C PRO A 105 -16.92 -7.12 2.28
N SER A 106 -17.66 -7.86 1.44
CA SER A 106 -17.19 -9.13 0.88
C SER A 106 -15.97 -8.96 -0.05
N GLY A 107 -15.97 -7.93 -0.89
CA GLY A 107 -14.81 -7.62 -1.73
C GLY A 107 -13.60 -7.18 -0.92
N THR A 108 -13.83 -6.46 0.18
CA THR A 108 -12.75 -6.06 1.11
C THR A 108 -12.14 -7.27 1.81
N ALA A 109 -12.97 -8.24 2.24
CA ALA A 109 -12.48 -9.49 2.83
C ALA A 109 -11.68 -10.34 1.84
N ALA A 110 -12.15 -10.50 0.60
CA ALA A 110 -11.40 -11.22 -0.44
C ALA A 110 -10.07 -10.52 -0.80
N TYR A 111 -10.05 -9.19 -0.80
CA TYR A 111 -8.81 -8.43 -0.95
C TYR A 111 -7.86 -8.65 0.22
N ALA A 112 -8.36 -8.72 1.46
CA ALA A 112 -7.54 -9.05 2.63
C ALA A 112 -6.86 -10.42 2.50
N ASP A 113 -7.53 -11.43 1.93
CA ASP A 113 -6.92 -12.73 1.64
C ASP A 113 -5.79 -12.58 0.60
N THR A 114 -6.02 -11.79 -0.45
CA THR A 114 -4.99 -11.49 -1.46
C THR A 114 -3.78 -10.77 -0.88
N VAL A 115 -3.99 -9.85 0.07
CA VAL A 115 -2.91 -9.16 0.80
C VAL A 115 -2.13 -10.14 1.68
N ALA A 116 -2.82 -11.05 2.38
CA ALA A 116 -2.17 -12.06 3.22
C ALA A 116 -1.25 -12.98 2.41
N ASP A 117 -1.60 -13.27 1.15
CA ASP A 117 -0.81 -14.12 0.25
C ASP A 117 0.21 -13.33 -0.59
N MET A 118 0.26 -11.99 -0.48
CA MET A 118 1.18 -11.16 -1.27
C MET A 118 2.64 -11.51 -0.96
N PRO A 119 3.47 -11.85 -1.95
CA PRO A 119 4.87 -12.20 -1.70
C PRO A 119 5.73 -10.95 -1.49
N ARG A 120 6.80 -11.09 -0.71
CA ARG A 120 7.91 -10.12 -0.71
C ARG A 120 8.61 -10.17 -2.08
N ARG A 121 8.72 -9.03 -2.76
CA ARG A 121 9.30 -8.91 -4.10
C ARG A 121 10.73 -8.42 -4.09
N ILE A 122 11.13 -7.73 -3.02
CA ILE A 122 12.46 -7.11 -2.89
C ILE A 122 13.11 -7.66 -1.61
N PRO A 123 14.34 -8.19 -1.69
CA PRO A 123 14.99 -8.84 -0.55
C PRO A 123 15.57 -7.87 0.48
N GLY A 124 15.67 -6.58 0.18
CA GLY A 124 16.38 -5.59 1.01
C GLY A 124 17.03 -4.47 0.19
N GLY A 125 17.54 -3.46 0.88
CA GLY A 125 18.26 -2.31 0.31
C GLY A 125 18.35 -1.13 1.29
N GLY A 126 18.90 0.01 0.86
CA GLY A 126 18.78 1.27 1.60
C GLY A 126 17.34 1.79 1.67
N THR A 127 17.14 2.90 2.37
CA THR A 127 15.84 3.50 2.72
C THR A 127 15.61 4.78 1.91
N MET A 128 15.42 4.62 0.60
CA MET A 128 15.25 5.72 -0.36
C MET A 128 13.76 6.07 -0.51
N ILE A 129 13.17 6.65 0.55
CA ILE A 129 11.74 7.00 0.65
C ILE A 129 11.25 7.78 -0.59
N HIS A 130 12.02 8.75 -1.08
CA HIS A 130 11.66 9.55 -2.26
C HIS A 130 11.39 8.70 -3.51
N SER A 131 12.12 7.59 -3.68
CA SER A 131 11.94 6.70 -4.83
C SER A 131 10.67 5.85 -4.70
N GLY A 132 10.31 5.46 -3.47
CA GLY A 132 9.01 4.85 -3.17
C GLY A 132 7.84 5.80 -3.48
N LEU A 133 7.94 7.05 -3.03
CA LEU A 133 6.96 8.10 -3.32
C LEU A 133 6.81 8.35 -4.82
N GLU A 134 7.91 8.40 -5.56
CA GLU A 134 7.88 8.59 -7.00
C GLU A 134 7.20 7.43 -7.74
N PHE A 135 7.50 6.19 -7.35
CA PHE A 135 6.86 5.02 -7.93
C PHE A 135 5.35 5.00 -7.65
N ALA A 136 4.95 5.33 -6.42
CA ALA A 136 3.54 5.42 -6.04
C ALA A 136 2.82 6.54 -6.80
N ALA A 137 3.47 7.67 -7.03
CA ALA A 137 2.93 8.75 -7.87
C ALA A 137 2.67 8.28 -9.30
N ARG A 138 3.61 7.54 -9.92
CA ARG A 138 3.40 6.94 -11.25
C ARG A 138 2.26 5.92 -11.27
N MET A 139 2.12 5.11 -10.22
CA MET A 139 0.97 4.20 -10.08
C MET A 139 -0.37 4.94 -10.07
N LEU A 140 -0.43 6.14 -9.48
CA LEU A 140 -1.64 6.96 -9.44
C LEU A 140 -2.04 7.52 -10.81
N GLU A 141 -1.10 7.63 -11.77
CA GLU A 141 -1.40 8.04 -13.15
C GLU A 141 -2.17 6.96 -13.92
N THR A 142 -2.01 5.69 -13.55
CA THR A 142 -2.71 4.54 -14.14
C THR A 142 -3.89 4.06 -13.29
N ALA A 143 -4.24 4.80 -12.24
CA ALA A 143 -5.34 4.46 -11.36
C ALA A 143 -6.68 4.40 -12.12
N PRO A 144 -7.56 3.45 -11.76
CA PRO A 144 -8.74 3.20 -12.56
C PRO A 144 -9.80 4.31 -12.36
N GLY A 145 -10.23 4.97 -13.43
CA GLY A 145 -11.26 6.02 -13.33
C GLY A 145 -10.74 7.32 -12.70
N THR A 146 -11.57 8.00 -11.91
CA THR A 146 -11.16 9.23 -11.20
C THR A 146 -11.46 9.10 -9.72
N ALA A 147 -10.80 9.90 -8.87
CA ALA A 147 -11.12 9.94 -7.44
C ALA A 147 -11.32 11.36 -6.93
N ARG A 148 -12.02 11.48 -5.80
CA ARG A 148 -12.07 12.74 -5.03
C ARG A 148 -10.72 13.06 -4.40
N ARG A 149 -9.98 12.03 -3.97
CA ARG A 149 -8.67 12.14 -3.34
C ARG A 149 -7.71 11.09 -3.90
N GLN A 150 -6.45 11.45 -4.04
CA GLN A 150 -5.36 10.55 -4.40
C GLN A 150 -4.33 10.61 -3.27
N VAL A 151 -4.04 9.45 -2.69
CA VAL A 151 -3.23 9.34 -1.47
C VAL A 151 -2.13 8.31 -1.67
N ILE A 152 -0.92 8.69 -1.25
CA ILE A 152 0.20 7.78 -1.01
C ILE A 152 0.27 7.57 0.51
N ASP A 153 0.20 6.32 0.92
CA ASP A 153 0.19 5.89 2.32
C ASP A 153 1.47 5.09 2.59
N LEU A 154 2.43 5.73 3.23
CA LEU A 154 3.77 5.19 3.43
C LEU A 154 3.94 4.52 4.79
N SER A 155 4.29 3.23 4.81
CA SER A 155 4.70 2.49 6.00
C SER A 155 6.20 2.29 5.99
N GLY A 156 6.90 2.60 7.09
CA GLY A 156 8.35 2.35 7.22
C GLY A 156 8.88 2.43 8.64
N ASN A 157 10.09 1.88 8.86
CA ASN A 157 10.74 1.78 10.18
C ASN A 157 12.06 2.58 10.28
N GLY A 158 12.34 3.45 9.31
CA GLY A 158 13.60 4.20 9.26
C GLY A 158 13.47 5.59 8.65
N GLU A 159 14.47 6.42 8.95
CA GLU A 159 14.67 7.71 8.30
C GLU A 159 15.16 7.51 6.87
N ALA A 160 14.91 8.49 5.99
CA ALA A 160 15.43 8.41 4.63
C ALA A 160 16.95 8.57 4.60
N ASP A 161 17.59 7.77 3.74
CA ASP A 161 19.03 7.87 3.46
C ASP A 161 19.40 9.21 2.76
N ASP A 162 18.43 9.82 2.08
CA ASP A 162 18.57 11.14 1.44
C ASP A 162 17.37 12.02 1.78
N LEU A 163 17.58 12.93 2.74
CA LEU A 163 16.56 13.82 3.27
C LEU A 163 16.20 14.96 2.31
N ASP A 164 17.16 15.45 1.53
CA ASP A 164 16.92 16.56 0.60
C ASP A 164 16.06 16.10 -0.57
N LEU A 165 16.39 14.94 -1.16
CA LEU A 165 15.55 14.33 -2.20
C LEU A 165 14.17 13.94 -1.68
N LEU A 166 14.05 13.48 -0.42
CA LEU A 166 12.76 13.24 0.23
C LEU A 166 11.91 14.51 0.27
N ARG A 167 12.47 15.61 0.79
CA ARG A 167 11.74 16.88 0.93
C ARG A 167 11.34 17.44 -0.43
N GLU A 168 12.23 17.41 -1.42
CA GLU A 168 11.93 17.86 -2.78
C GLU A 168 10.79 17.04 -3.40
N MET A 169 10.88 15.71 -3.31
CA MET A 169 9.87 14.79 -3.82
C MET A 169 8.50 15.05 -3.17
N ARG A 170 8.46 15.08 -1.83
CA ARG A 170 7.24 15.37 -1.08
C ARG A 170 6.60 16.66 -1.54
N ASP A 171 7.36 17.76 -1.57
CA ASP A 171 6.82 19.09 -1.90
C ASP A 171 6.31 19.14 -3.34
N ARG A 172 6.97 18.45 -4.27
CA ARG A 172 6.51 18.30 -5.66
C ARG A 172 5.17 17.59 -5.74
N LEU A 173 5.02 16.44 -5.08
CA LEU A 173 3.78 15.67 -5.10
C LEU A 173 2.63 16.43 -4.42
N VAL A 174 2.90 17.12 -3.31
CA VAL A 174 1.90 17.96 -2.64
C VAL A 174 1.42 19.10 -3.54
N ARG A 175 2.31 19.75 -4.29
CA ARG A 175 1.92 20.77 -5.29
C ARG A 175 1.04 20.22 -6.41
N GLN A 176 1.11 18.91 -6.68
CA GLN A 176 0.23 18.24 -7.64
C GLN A 176 -1.14 17.85 -7.04
N GLY A 177 -1.38 18.18 -5.76
CA GLY A 177 -2.64 17.89 -5.07
C GLY A 177 -2.71 16.49 -4.44
N LEU A 178 -1.59 15.76 -4.43
CA LEU A 178 -1.47 14.47 -3.75
C LEU A 178 -1.39 14.68 -2.22
N VAL A 179 -1.90 13.71 -1.48
CA VAL A 179 -1.71 13.63 -0.03
C VAL A 179 -0.73 12.48 0.25
N ILE A 180 0.23 12.74 1.13
CA ILE A 180 1.18 11.76 1.63
C ILE A 180 0.91 11.59 3.12
N ASN A 181 0.45 10.41 3.51
CA ASN A 181 0.24 10.01 4.89
C ASN A 181 1.26 8.94 5.26
N ALA A 182 1.49 8.72 6.55
CA ALA A 182 2.50 7.75 6.95
C ALA A 182 2.13 6.91 8.17
N LEU A 183 2.66 5.69 8.21
CA LEU A 183 2.71 4.80 9.36
C LEU A 183 4.18 4.68 9.76
N ALA A 184 4.54 5.23 10.92
CA ALA A 184 5.88 5.12 11.48
C ALA A 184 5.93 3.91 12.42
N ILE A 185 6.84 2.97 12.16
CA ILE A 185 7.06 1.77 13.00
C ILE A 185 8.26 2.03 13.91
N GLU A 186 8.02 2.27 15.20
CA GLU A 186 9.01 2.72 16.18
C GLU A 186 9.73 1.60 16.93
N GLU A 187 10.38 0.72 16.18
CA GLU A 187 11.18 -0.37 16.75
C GLU A 187 12.35 0.15 17.61
N LEU A 188 12.95 1.29 17.21
CA LEU A 188 14.06 1.92 17.90
C LEU A 188 13.57 3.02 18.86
N LYS A 189 13.33 2.65 20.12
CA LYS A 189 12.77 3.53 21.17
C LYS A 189 13.54 4.83 21.45
N TYR A 190 14.77 4.99 20.95
CA TYR A 190 15.57 6.21 21.08
C TYR A 190 15.48 7.16 19.87
N ARG A 191 14.73 6.78 18.83
CA ARG A 191 14.43 7.62 17.68
C ARG A 191 12.95 7.99 17.69
N ASP A 192 12.64 9.28 17.68
CA ASP A 192 11.29 9.78 17.49
C ASP A 192 10.96 9.80 15.98
N LEU A 193 10.72 8.60 15.44
CA LEU A 193 10.45 8.40 14.02
C LEU A 193 9.13 9.07 13.61
N THR A 194 8.13 9.06 14.50
CA THR A 194 6.85 9.74 14.26
C THR A 194 7.06 11.24 14.01
N SER A 195 7.87 11.91 14.83
CA SER A 195 8.18 13.34 14.62
C SER A 195 8.99 13.56 13.34
N TYR A 196 9.93 12.68 12.99
CA TYR A 196 10.62 12.74 11.70
C TYR A 196 9.63 12.64 10.53
N PHE A 197 8.74 11.66 10.57
CA PHE A 197 7.73 11.43 9.52
C PHE A 197 6.80 12.63 9.40
N HIS A 198 6.41 13.21 10.54
CA HIS A 198 5.60 14.42 10.59
C HIS A 198 6.32 15.62 9.93
N ALA A 199 7.60 15.80 10.21
CA ALA A 199 8.36 16.94 9.69
C ALA A 199 8.78 16.80 8.22
N HIS A 200 9.04 15.57 7.75
CA HIS A 200 9.78 15.35 6.50
C HIS A 200 9.07 14.47 5.48
N VAL A 201 8.17 13.59 5.90
CA VAL A 201 7.53 12.61 4.99
C VAL A 201 6.14 13.07 4.57
N ILE A 202 5.26 13.37 5.52
CA ILE A 202 3.86 13.65 5.22
C ILE A 202 3.65 15.03 4.61
N GLY A 203 2.58 15.18 3.83
CA GLY A 203 2.21 16.47 3.27
C GLY A 203 0.89 16.43 2.50
N GLY A 204 0.33 17.61 2.22
CA GLY A 204 -0.97 17.75 1.57
C GLY A 204 -2.13 17.95 2.55
N ASN A 205 -3.31 18.21 2.01
CA ASN A 205 -4.46 18.62 2.82
C ASN A 205 -4.92 17.49 3.77
N GLY A 206 -4.86 17.76 5.08
CA GLY A 206 -5.27 16.81 6.12
C GLY A 206 -4.33 15.63 6.29
N ALA A 207 -3.06 15.78 5.89
CA ALA A 207 -2.04 14.76 6.02
C ALA A 207 -1.77 14.37 7.48
N PHE A 208 -1.34 13.14 7.72
CA PHE A 208 -1.13 12.63 9.07
C PHE A 208 -0.15 11.46 9.16
N VAL A 209 0.39 11.28 10.37
CA VAL A 209 1.16 10.10 10.78
C VAL A 209 0.34 9.28 11.78
N ILE A 210 0.42 7.95 11.69
CA ILE A 210 0.03 7.00 12.74
C ILE A 210 1.28 6.26 13.20
N THR A 211 1.42 6.05 14.50
CA THR A 211 2.53 5.32 15.09
C THR A 211 2.12 3.88 15.37
N ALA A 212 2.99 2.94 15.04
CA ALA A 212 3.02 1.60 15.62
C ALA A 212 4.25 1.52 16.53
N GLU A 213 4.13 1.00 17.75
CA GLU A 213 5.28 0.96 18.66
C GLU A 213 6.30 -0.11 18.23
N ASP A 214 5.87 -1.12 17.49
CA ASP A 214 6.67 -2.17 16.85
C ASP A 214 5.91 -2.80 15.66
N PHE A 215 6.43 -3.89 15.10
CA PHE A 215 5.82 -4.58 13.98
C PHE A 215 4.54 -5.34 14.38
N GLU A 216 4.46 -5.82 15.61
CA GLU A 216 3.30 -6.51 16.19
C GLU A 216 2.08 -5.58 16.28
N ASP A 217 2.30 -4.29 16.51
CA ASP A 217 1.27 -3.26 16.55
C ASP A 217 0.78 -2.78 15.18
N VAL A 218 1.43 -3.18 14.08
CA VAL A 218 1.07 -2.74 12.72
C VAL A 218 -0.39 -3.04 12.39
N ALA A 219 -0.94 -4.16 12.87
CA ALA A 219 -2.35 -4.48 12.64
C ALA A 219 -3.31 -3.41 13.19
N ILE A 220 -3.05 -2.91 14.41
CA ILE A 220 -3.87 -1.91 15.08
C ILE A 220 -3.65 -0.54 14.42
N ALA A 221 -2.39 -0.17 14.20
CA ALA A 221 -2.01 1.09 13.56
C ALA A 221 -2.59 1.19 12.13
N MET A 222 -2.43 0.15 11.32
CA MET A 222 -2.95 0.09 9.95
C MET A 222 -4.49 0.17 9.91
N ARG A 223 -5.18 -0.46 10.86
CA ARG A 223 -6.64 -0.31 10.99
C ARG A 223 -7.06 1.14 11.22
N ILE A 224 -6.43 1.81 12.19
CA ILE A 224 -6.71 3.23 12.50
C ILE A 224 -6.41 4.08 11.26
N LYS A 225 -5.28 3.79 10.61
CA LYS A 225 -4.83 4.47 9.41
C LYS A 225 -5.84 4.35 8.28
N LEU A 226 -6.23 3.14 7.88
CA LEU A 226 -7.22 2.90 6.81
C LEU A 226 -8.56 3.59 7.11
N LEU A 227 -9.03 3.57 8.36
CA LEU A 227 -10.26 4.28 8.72
C LEU A 227 -10.14 5.80 8.50
N ARG A 228 -8.99 6.38 8.83
CA ARG A 228 -8.73 7.80 8.63
C ARG A 228 -8.53 8.14 7.15
N GLU A 229 -7.88 7.27 6.39
CA GLU A 229 -7.74 7.40 4.93
C GLU A 229 -9.10 7.44 4.24
N ILE A 230 -9.98 6.48 4.56
CA ILE A 230 -11.29 6.36 3.90
C ILE A 230 -12.22 7.51 4.32
N ALA A 231 -12.20 7.91 5.59
CA ALA A 231 -13.02 9.04 6.06
C ALA A 231 -12.59 10.38 5.43
N GLY A 232 -11.28 10.57 5.25
CA GLY A 232 -10.70 11.80 4.75
C GLY A 232 -10.86 13.00 5.70
N PRO A 233 -10.36 14.19 5.30
CA PRO A 233 -10.52 15.41 6.07
C PRO A 233 -12.01 15.78 6.13
N ARG A 234 -12.55 15.97 7.34
CA ARG A 234 -13.89 16.55 7.51
C ARG A 234 -13.76 18.06 7.27
N PHE A 235 -14.22 18.53 6.11
CA PHE A 235 -14.46 19.96 5.96
C PHE A 235 -15.62 20.32 6.89
N SER A 236 -15.37 21.10 7.95
CA SER A 236 -16.43 21.84 8.59
C SER A 236 -16.98 22.81 7.53
N GLY A 237 -18.17 22.53 7.02
CA GLY A 237 -18.85 23.44 6.13
C GLY A 237 -19.23 24.71 6.89
N ALA A 238 -18.33 25.69 6.92
CA ALA A 238 -18.75 27.07 7.09
C ALA A 238 -19.50 27.42 5.80
N ALA A 239 -20.84 27.43 5.86
CA ALA A 239 -21.66 28.05 4.84
C ALA A 239 -21.13 29.47 4.58
N PRO A 240 -21.13 29.97 3.33
CA PRO A 240 -20.76 31.36 3.08
C PRO A 240 -21.73 32.23 3.87
N GLY A 241 -21.20 32.92 4.88
CA GLY A 241 -21.96 33.77 5.78
C GLY A 241 -22.77 34.75 4.95
N GLY A 242 -24.08 34.58 4.97
CA GLY A 242 -25.02 35.51 4.38
C GLY A 242 -24.76 36.89 4.97
N ALA A 243 -24.51 37.85 4.09
CA ALA A 243 -24.40 39.25 4.41
C ALA A 243 -25.59 39.68 5.28
N ARG A 244 -25.32 40.07 6.53
CA ARG A 244 -26.22 40.90 7.32
C ARG A 244 -25.73 42.32 7.22
N MET A 245 -26.39 43.09 6.35
CA MET A 245 -26.44 44.54 6.46
C MET A 245 -27.21 44.90 7.74
N SER A 246 -26.58 45.70 8.59
CA SER A 246 -27.24 46.70 9.44
C SER A 246 -26.19 47.69 9.91
N GLY A 247 -26.41 48.96 9.58
CA GLY A 247 -25.50 50.09 9.80
C GLY A 247 -25.46 50.64 11.24
N PRO A 248 -25.06 51.91 11.42
CA PRO A 248 -24.01 52.30 12.37
C PRO A 248 -24.57 52.78 13.71
N LEU A 249 -23.84 52.53 14.79
CA LEU A 249 -24.04 53.18 16.09
C LEU A 249 -22.67 53.45 16.73
N ASP A 250 -22.28 54.73 16.63
CA ASP A 250 -21.63 55.59 17.61
C ASP A 250 -20.72 54.97 18.69
N ASP A 251 -19.45 55.39 18.64
CA ASP A 251 -18.52 55.56 19.77
C ASP A 251 -18.82 56.92 20.45
N PRO A 252 -18.65 57.11 21.78
CA PRO A 252 -17.31 57.46 22.26
C PRO A 252 -16.93 57.02 23.69
N ASP A 253 -15.61 57.01 23.90
CA ASP A 253 -14.84 57.32 25.11
C ASP A 253 -14.78 56.31 26.28
N GLN A 254 -13.58 55.76 26.50
CA GLN A 254 -12.76 56.14 27.66
C GLN A 254 -11.28 55.71 27.52
N GLU A 255 -10.41 56.74 27.54
CA GLU A 255 -9.01 56.74 27.97
C GLU A 255 -8.84 55.95 29.30
N GLN A 256 -7.74 55.30 29.69
CA GLN A 256 -6.35 55.74 29.90
C GLN A 256 -5.74 54.54 30.70
N GLN A 257 -4.57 53.97 30.46
CA GLN A 257 -3.27 54.44 30.97
C GLN A 257 -2.18 53.39 30.67
N ASP A 258 -0.99 53.92 30.43
CA ASP A 258 0.32 53.29 30.27
C ASP A 258 0.70 52.25 31.33
N HIS A 259 1.53 51.26 30.97
CA HIS A 259 2.86 51.10 31.58
C HIS A 259 3.80 50.21 30.71
N ARG A 260 5.06 50.62 30.73
CA ARG A 260 6.24 50.16 29.97
C ARG A 260 6.87 48.86 30.53
N ALA A 261 7.53 48.15 29.59
CA ALA A 261 8.85 47.48 29.66
C ALA A 261 9.11 46.31 30.63
N ASP A 262 9.45 45.13 30.08
CA ASP A 262 10.81 44.55 29.91
C ASP A 262 10.67 43.33 28.94
N GLY A 263 11.67 42.76 28.24
CA GLY A 263 13.11 42.87 28.33
C GLY A 263 13.81 41.50 28.52
N SER A 264 13.79 40.59 27.53
CA SER A 264 14.76 39.48 27.36
C SER A 264 14.50 38.83 25.98
N VAL A 265 15.38 38.82 24.97
CA VAL A 265 16.80 38.44 24.82
C VAL A 265 17.07 37.04 25.34
N TYR A 266 17.03 36.07 24.43
CA TYR A 266 17.69 34.77 24.57
C TYR A 266 18.71 34.63 23.44
N ASP A 267 19.98 34.68 23.83
CA ASP A 267 21.16 34.40 23.02
C ASP A 267 21.23 32.90 22.69
N GLY A 268 21.44 32.58 21.42
CA GLY A 268 21.82 31.24 20.97
C GLY A 268 23.33 31.04 21.05
N PRO A 269 23.81 29.79 21.16
CA PRO A 269 25.20 29.48 20.84
C PRO A 269 25.31 28.91 19.42
N ASP A 270 26.03 29.65 18.58
CA ASP A 270 26.72 29.17 17.38
C ASP A 270 27.89 28.28 17.80
N GLU A 271 27.86 26.97 17.51
CA GLU A 271 29.07 26.18 17.21
C GLU A 271 28.70 25.00 16.29
N ALA A 272 29.19 25.04 15.05
CA ALA A 272 29.11 23.94 14.09
C ALA A 272 30.46 23.21 14.04
N PRO A 273 30.51 21.86 14.18
CA PRO A 273 31.69 21.10 13.82
C PRO A 273 31.63 20.64 12.36
N SER A 274 32.73 20.86 11.63
CA SER A 274 32.97 20.29 10.31
C SER A 274 33.13 18.77 10.39
N TYR A 275 32.38 18.02 9.58
CA TYR A 275 32.59 16.58 9.41
C TYR A 275 33.41 16.31 8.16
N ALA A 276 34.66 15.90 8.37
CA ALA A 276 35.46 15.18 7.41
C ALA A 276 35.22 13.65 7.57
N GLU A 277 35.18 12.97 6.42
CA GLU A 277 35.37 11.51 6.23
C GLU A 277 34.45 10.54 7.00
N ALA A 278 33.34 10.15 6.34
CA ALA A 278 32.56 8.98 6.73
C ALA A 278 33.15 7.70 6.09
N GLN A 279 33.66 6.79 6.92
CA GLN A 279 33.91 5.39 6.56
C GLN A 279 32.59 4.59 6.64
N PRO A 280 32.43 3.50 5.85
CA PRO A 280 31.17 2.77 5.77
C PRO A 280 30.95 1.86 6.99
N TRP A 281 29.80 2.01 7.65
CA TRP A 281 29.38 1.16 8.77
C TRP A 281 28.84 -0.18 8.26
N GLN A 282 29.44 -1.28 8.71
CA GLN A 282 28.95 -2.65 8.48
C GLN A 282 27.90 -3.02 9.54
N TYR A 283 26.73 -3.45 9.10
CA TYR A 283 25.72 -4.09 9.95
C TYR A 283 26.06 -5.57 10.13
N GLU A 284 26.24 -6.01 11.38
CA GLU A 284 26.28 -7.43 11.75
C GLU A 284 24.85 -7.94 11.96
N ALA A 285 24.44 -8.93 11.16
CA ALA A 285 23.19 -9.65 11.33
C ALA A 285 23.24 -10.50 12.62
N ARG A 286 22.33 -10.23 13.58
CA ARG A 286 22.16 -11.08 14.77
C ARG A 286 21.13 -12.17 14.49
N ASN A 287 21.60 -13.39 14.26
CA ASN A 287 20.83 -14.63 14.46
C ASN A 287 20.64 -14.86 15.96
N LYS A 288 19.41 -14.82 16.47
CA LYS A 288 19.10 -15.36 17.80
C LYS A 288 18.71 -16.83 17.66
N GLY A 289 19.67 -17.70 18.02
CA GLY A 289 19.43 -19.10 18.30
C GLY A 289 18.67 -19.27 19.62
N SER A 290 17.73 -20.21 19.60
CA SER A 290 16.96 -20.72 20.74
C SER A 290 17.82 -21.57 21.68
N ASP A 291 17.68 -21.40 23.00
CA ASP A 291 18.10 -22.38 24.00
C ASP A 291 17.14 -22.45 25.21
N ASN A 292 16.36 -23.54 25.24
CA ASN A 292 16.21 -24.59 26.26
C ASN A 292 15.90 -24.29 27.75
N ALA A 293 14.87 -25.00 28.26
CA ALA A 293 14.78 -25.56 29.62
C ALA A 293 13.93 -26.87 29.56
N GLU A 294 14.57 -28.05 29.57
CA GLU A 294 14.68 -29.05 30.66
C GLU A 294 13.43 -29.92 30.97
N GLY A 295 13.62 -31.24 30.96
CA GLY A 295 12.75 -32.18 31.70
C GLY A 295 12.76 -33.65 31.25
N HIS A 296 13.42 -34.48 32.06
CA HIS A 296 13.20 -35.92 32.31
C HIS A 296 13.97 -37.04 31.58
N VAL A 297 14.77 -37.71 32.41
CA VAL A 297 15.50 -38.99 32.30
C VAL A 297 14.55 -40.19 32.26
N SER A 298 14.83 -41.19 31.42
CA SER A 298 14.87 -42.62 31.80
C SER A 298 15.39 -43.56 30.69
N GLN A 299 16.48 -44.25 31.04
CA GLN A 299 16.84 -45.66 30.81
C GLN A 299 16.97 -46.24 29.38
N LYS A 300 18.17 -46.74 29.12
CA LYS A 300 18.58 -47.66 28.04
C LYS A 300 18.59 -49.10 28.57
N PRO A 301 18.46 -50.12 27.70
CA PRO A 301 19.30 -51.30 27.84
C PRO A 301 20.07 -51.65 26.55
N GLU A 302 21.20 -52.32 26.75
CA GLU A 302 22.18 -52.81 25.77
C GLU A 302 21.63 -53.89 24.81
N PRO A 303 22.26 -54.12 23.64
CA PRO A 303 22.06 -55.33 22.86
C PRO A 303 23.20 -56.35 23.04
N ASP A 304 22.82 -57.61 23.25
CA ASP A 304 23.66 -58.81 23.20
C ASP A 304 24.18 -59.08 21.77
N ALA A 305 25.42 -59.56 21.69
CA ALA A 305 26.03 -60.16 20.52
C ALA A 305 25.84 -61.69 20.54
N LEU A 306 25.73 -62.33 19.38
CA LEU A 306 26.25 -63.69 19.12
C LEU A 306 26.33 -63.98 17.61
N ASP A 307 27.43 -64.63 17.25
CA ASP A 307 27.92 -65.15 15.97
C ASP A 307 26.95 -66.11 15.24
N ASP A 308 27.04 -66.22 13.90
CA ASP A 308 27.93 -67.19 13.22
C ASP A 308 27.65 -67.32 11.71
N GLN A 309 28.73 -67.50 10.95
CA GLN A 309 28.75 -67.70 9.49
C GLN A 309 28.53 -69.17 9.08
N ALA A 310 27.85 -69.42 7.96
CA ALA A 310 28.13 -70.60 7.12
C ALA A 310 27.63 -70.46 5.66
N GLY A 311 28.56 -70.46 4.70
CA GLY A 311 28.60 -71.50 3.66
C GLY A 311 27.74 -71.41 2.38
N LYS A 312 28.25 -70.66 1.38
CA LYS A 312 28.58 -71.12 -0.01
C LYS A 312 27.49 -71.64 -1.01
N PRO A 313 27.79 -71.71 -2.34
CA PRO A 313 26.90 -71.20 -3.41
C PRO A 313 26.54 -72.20 -4.55
N ALA A 314 25.90 -71.65 -5.60
CA ALA A 314 25.64 -72.19 -6.97
C ALA A 314 24.58 -73.32 -7.04
N SER A 315 23.70 -73.43 -8.06
CA SER A 315 23.96 -73.37 -9.50
C SER A 315 22.68 -73.26 -10.37
N HIS A 316 22.92 -72.84 -11.60
CA HIS A 316 22.09 -72.82 -12.82
C HIS A 316 21.31 -74.11 -13.21
N GLY A 317 20.30 -73.87 -14.07
CA GLY A 317 19.92 -74.71 -15.23
C GLY A 317 18.46 -75.17 -15.20
N ALA A 318 17.66 -75.25 -16.26
CA ALA A 318 17.69 -74.87 -17.68
C ALA A 318 16.34 -75.33 -18.29
N ASP A 319 16.02 -74.88 -19.53
CA ASP A 319 15.12 -75.51 -20.52
C ASP A 319 13.58 -75.36 -20.33
N ASN A 320 12.72 -75.19 -21.36
CA ASN A 320 12.81 -74.88 -22.79
C ASN A 320 11.37 -74.61 -23.32
N GLN A 321 11.21 -73.63 -24.23
CA GLN A 321 10.43 -73.60 -25.50
C GLN A 321 8.92 -74.03 -25.55
N HIS A 322 7.99 -73.49 -26.36
CA HIS A 322 8.00 -72.90 -27.72
C HIS A 322 6.71 -72.05 -28.01
N ASP A 323 6.86 -70.95 -28.79
CA ASP A 323 6.12 -70.49 -30.03
C ASP A 323 4.58 -70.70 -30.21
N GLN A 324 3.76 -69.89 -30.92
CA GLN A 324 3.91 -68.74 -31.86
C GLN A 324 2.54 -68.11 -32.23
N ASN A 325 2.61 -67.02 -33.03
CA ASN A 325 1.62 -66.36 -33.94
C ASN A 325 0.85 -65.13 -33.41
N ALA A 326 0.71 -64.00 -34.12
CA ALA A 326 1.02 -63.58 -35.51
C ALA A 326 0.98 -62.03 -35.58
N LEU A 327 1.99 -61.33 -36.12
CA LEU A 327 2.25 -60.88 -37.51
C LEU A 327 1.85 -59.42 -37.81
N ASP A 328 2.89 -58.65 -38.14
CA ASP A 328 2.93 -57.32 -38.74
C ASP A 328 2.90 -57.44 -40.28
N THR A 329 2.34 -56.48 -41.01
CA THR A 329 2.43 -56.40 -42.48
C THR A 329 2.76 -55.00 -42.98
N HIS A 330 3.72 -54.99 -43.90
CA HIS A 330 4.38 -53.85 -44.53
C HIS A 330 3.66 -53.34 -45.80
N GLN A 331 4.06 -52.12 -46.22
CA GLN A 331 4.14 -51.56 -47.60
C GLN A 331 3.03 -50.65 -48.18
N ARG A 332 3.51 -49.46 -48.60
CA ARG A 332 3.03 -48.47 -49.62
C ARG A 332 2.73 -49.14 -51.00
N PRO A 333 1.94 -48.57 -51.95
CA PRO A 333 2.22 -47.26 -52.61
C PRO A 333 1.06 -46.40 -53.18
N LEU A 334 1.44 -45.16 -53.56
CA LEU A 334 1.01 -44.23 -54.62
C LEU A 334 -0.40 -44.32 -55.26
N GLN A 335 -1.11 -43.18 -55.22
CA GLN A 335 -1.50 -42.38 -56.40
C GLN A 335 -1.29 -40.90 -56.09
#